data_AF-A0A7C4LJN2-F1
#
_entry.id   AF-A0A7C4LJN2-F1
#
_cell.length_a   1.000
_cell.length_b   1.000
_cell.length_c   1.000
_cell.angle_alpha   90.00
_cell.angle_beta   90.00
_cell.angle_gamma   90.00
#
_symmetry.space_group_name_H-M   'P 1'
#
loop_
_entity.id
_entity.type
_entity.pdbx_description
1 polymer ?
#
loop_
_entity_poly.entity_id
_entity_poly.type
_entity_poly.pdbx_seq_one_letter_code
_entity_poly.pdbx_strand_id
1 'polypeptide(L)'
;MRRRGTLSANSRGMRLAATAAALVLSGAAAEAQSGRVTPIAYDRDQQRSIINDLSDGFMEGFSSRRLPSNPSTIPNPQTPTAAMRAVRPLIREFSDEMAQLGYLLNEEVRRQSSIRNLYTQALNLSGVAVSLDKHAQRFNDHTLLQDEFQQLDAQWRELAYRLGNVPGLRREVLASISTLNDLSEQIRNAIGIRPQVNRRELFQKANDLARDLGNLIEDVQVELPGNEGRQFQVQLSRARQQILTLASLFEDQSVDMDLIINEYKQFQALWYPQRAKLQQYDNRYFERSLRRITQTDGEIHQLLLLPTKVDNQQLIYLTSALRKDIDEFFDRMSLRLMMNLRKADMVPGVASEFYGVCEHFIDSVQNNAKYSDLVESFRYIESAERNFVDVFGDIQSREALAALRQISQTIATLRSAMAVPDEGFNRQQAIDLAAQTESLSEQLEWVANRWLTRDRQPFASNCLSAIRRMRDDLDRLHQELVIGGPTSQFRRQIESIYSTWREVYGYLIKCQTEDRQHLGRLASRITPALVELRTTLTQ
;
A
#
# COMPACT_ATOMS: atom_id res chain seq x y z
N MET A 1 -55.49 -1.90 46.55
CA MET A 1 -55.71 -2.26 45.12
C MET A 1 -55.27 -1.06 44.29
N ARG A 2 -54.33 -1.05 43.34
CA ARG A 2 -53.81 -2.02 42.37
C ARG A 2 -52.29 -1.86 42.21
N ARG A 3 -51.65 -2.98 41.85
CA ARG A 3 -50.20 -3.20 41.70
C ARG A 3 -49.62 -2.53 40.45
N ARG A 4 -48.38 -2.05 40.57
CA ARG A 4 -47.38 -1.90 39.50
C ARG A 4 -46.74 -3.27 39.20
N GLY A 5 -46.51 -3.56 37.93
CA GLY A 5 -45.65 -4.63 37.41
C GLY A 5 -45.17 -4.20 36.01
N THR A 6 -44.03 -4.60 35.45
CA THR A 6 -42.94 -5.52 35.79
C THR A 6 -41.81 -5.19 34.78
N LEU A 7 -40.72 -4.59 35.23
CA LEU A 7 -39.32 -5.07 35.17
C LEU A 7 -38.95 -6.07 34.04
N SER A 8 -38.14 -5.53 33.13
CA SER A 8 -37.23 -6.18 32.17
C SER A 8 -36.21 -7.08 32.87
N ALA A 9 -36.09 -8.34 32.43
CA ALA A 9 -35.20 -9.34 33.02
C ALA A 9 -34.43 -10.23 32.02
N ASN A 10 -34.39 -9.92 30.72
CA ASN A 10 -33.78 -10.84 29.72
C ASN A 10 -32.38 -10.49 29.21
N SER A 11 -31.73 -9.40 29.63
CA SER A 11 -30.40 -9.01 29.12
C SER A 11 -29.21 -9.29 30.06
N ARG A 12 -29.44 -9.86 31.25
CA ARG A 12 -28.37 -10.11 32.25
C ARG A 12 -27.74 -11.50 32.21
N GLY A 13 -28.33 -12.46 31.50
CA GLY A 13 -27.84 -13.85 31.46
C GLY A 13 -26.53 -14.04 30.69
N MET A 14 -26.28 -13.23 29.64
CA MET A 14 -25.12 -13.42 28.76
C MET A 14 -23.84 -12.75 29.27
N ARG A 15 -23.94 -11.67 30.06
CA ARG A 15 -22.78 -10.95 30.62
C ARG A 15 -22.08 -11.69 31.77
N LEU A 16 -22.78 -12.59 32.46
CA LEU A 16 -22.23 -13.36 33.59
C LEU A 16 -21.53 -14.66 33.17
N ALA A 17 -21.83 -15.20 31.98
CA ALA A 17 -21.13 -16.38 31.46
C ALA A 17 -19.73 -16.06 30.92
N ALA A 18 -19.51 -14.85 30.39
CA ALA A 18 -18.22 -14.42 29.85
C ALA A 18 -17.17 -14.10 30.93
N THR A 19 -17.59 -13.67 32.13
CA THR A 19 -16.67 -13.32 33.23
C THR A 19 -16.19 -14.53 34.04
N ALA A 20 -16.92 -15.65 34.02
CA ALA A 20 -16.56 -16.85 34.78
C ALA A 20 -15.58 -17.79 34.04
N ALA A 21 -15.44 -17.68 32.72
CA ALA A 21 -14.50 -18.49 31.94
C ALA A 21 -13.06 -17.96 31.96
N ALA A 22 -12.84 -16.71 32.39
CA ALA A 22 -11.52 -16.06 32.40
C ALA A 22 -10.61 -16.48 33.57
N LEU A 23 -11.08 -17.32 34.51
CA LEU A 23 -10.32 -17.70 35.72
C LEU A 23 -9.92 -19.19 35.81
N VAL A 24 -10.19 -20.00 34.79
CA VAL A 24 -9.88 -21.46 34.81
C VAL A 24 -8.93 -21.91 33.68
N LEU A 25 -8.49 -21.01 32.78
CA LEU A 25 -7.62 -21.36 31.63
C LEU A 25 -6.14 -20.97 31.77
N SER A 26 -5.64 -20.75 32.99
CA SER A 26 -4.22 -20.48 33.26
C SER A 26 -3.33 -21.74 33.38
N GLY A 27 -3.79 -22.91 32.93
CA GLY A 27 -3.13 -24.20 33.21
C GLY A 27 -2.77 -25.12 32.04
N ALA A 28 -3.12 -24.81 30.79
CA ALA A 28 -2.89 -25.76 29.69
C ALA A 28 -2.65 -25.06 28.33
N ALA A 29 -1.46 -24.49 28.15
CA ALA A 29 -0.93 -24.11 26.85
C ALA A 29 0.58 -24.38 26.83
N ALA A 30 0.94 -25.65 26.98
CA ALA A 30 2.27 -26.15 26.62
C ALA A 30 2.10 -27.12 25.45
N GLU A 31 2.93 -26.92 24.42
CA GLU A 31 3.13 -27.83 23.28
C GLU A 31 2.08 -27.81 22.14
N ALA A 32 1.99 -26.67 21.46
CA ALA A 32 1.80 -26.68 20.01
C ALA A 32 3.12 -26.19 19.38
N GLN A 33 3.86 -27.12 18.77
CA GLN A 33 5.05 -26.81 17.96
C GLN A 33 4.63 -25.91 16.80
N SER A 34 4.80 -24.60 16.98
CA SER A 34 4.77 -23.64 15.89
C SER A 34 5.97 -23.93 15.00
N GLY A 35 5.70 -24.37 13.78
CA GLY A 35 6.68 -24.34 12.70
C GLY A 35 7.08 -22.87 12.50
N ARG A 36 8.17 -22.45 13.15
CA ARG A 36 8.80 -21.16 12.91
C ARG A 36 9.21 -21.11 11.45
N VAL A 37 8.38 -20.48 10.62
CA VAL A 37 8.78 -19.99 9.31
C VAL A 37 9.86 -18.93 9.59
N THR A 38 11.12 -19.31 9.41
CA THR A 38 12.23 -18.35 9.48
C THR A 38 12.05 -17.31 8.38
N PRO A 39 11.93 -16.00 8.71
CA PRO A 39 11.91 -14.94 7.71
C PRO A 39 13.24 -14.96 6.94
N ILE A 40 13.19 -15.09 5.63
CA ILE A 40 14.39 -15.16 4.80
C ILE A 40 14.73 -13.77 4.29
N ALA A 41 15.91 -13.31 4.65
CA ALA A 41 16.53 -12.13 4.07
C ALA A 41 17.49 -12.53 2.96
N TYR A 42 17.60 -11.68 1.95
CA TYR A 42 18.55 -11.89 0.86
C TYR A 42 19.99 -11.74 1.38
N ASP A 43 20.90 -12.54 0.86
CA ASP A 43 22.33 -12.32 1.10
C ASP A 43 22.81 -11.09 0.29
N ARG A 44 23.91 -10.46 0.72
CA ARG A 44 24.47 -9.24 0.11
C ARG A 44 24.78 -9.45 -1.37
N ASP A 45 25.25 -10.63 -1.75
CA ASP A 45 25.55 -10.99 -3.13
C ASP A 45 24.28 -11.22 -3.97
N GLN A 46 23.21 -11.76 -3.35
CA GLN A 46 21.91 -11.88 -4.01
C GLN A 46 21.28 -10.51 -4.26
N GLN A 47 21.34 -9.61 -3.26
CA GLN A 47 20.84 -8.25 -3.40
C GLN A 47 21.62 -7.47 -4.47
N ARG A 48 22.96 -7.57 -4.48
CA ARG A 48 23.79 -7.00 -5.54
C ARG A 48 23.47 -7.60 -6.90
N SER A 49 23.25 -8.91 -7.00
CA SER A 49 22.82 -9.53 -8.26
C SER A 49 21.46 -9.01 -8.71
N ILE A 50 20.51 -8.77 -7.81
CA ILE A 50 19.19 -8.21 -8.17
C ILE A 50 19.33 -6.76 -8.63
N ILE A 51 20.11 -5.94 -7.91
CA ILE A 51 20.35 -4.54 -8.28
C ILE A 51 21.09 -4.46 -9.63
N ASN A 52 22.11 -5.30 -9.83
CA ASN A 52 22.84 -5.38 -11.10
C ASN A 52 21.94 -5.91 -12.21
N ASP A 53 21.05 -6.87 -11.97
CA ASP A 53 20.08 -7.30 -12.97
C ASP A 53 19.10 -6.18 -13.33
N LEU A 54 18.60 -5.44 -12.34
CA LEU A 54 17.75 -4.28 -12.57
C LEU A 54 18.50 -3.14 -13.29
N SER A 55 19.82 -3.01 -13.08
CA SER A 55 20.67 -1.94 -13.61
C SER A 55 21.40 -2.26 -14.93
N ASP A 56 22.23 -3.31 -14.96
CA ASP A 56 22.96 -3.82 -16.13
C ASP A 56 22.05 -4.70 -17.02
N GLY A 57 21.10 -5.38 -16.40
CA GLY A 57 20.56 -6.63 -16.92
C GLY A 57 19.25 -6.52 -17.70
N PHE A 58 18.48 -5.43 -17.69
CA PHE A 58 17.18 -5.41 -18.42
C PHE A 58 16.83 -4.13 -19.20
N MET A 59 17.47 -3.00 -18.90
CA MET A 59 17.19 -1.69 -19.54
C MET A 59 18.26 -1.28 -20.56
N GLU A 60 19.54 -1.53 -20.26
CA GLU A 60 20.68 -1.04 -21.05
C GLU A 60 20.82 -1.75 -22.41
N GLY A 61 20.43 -3.04 -22.44
CA GLY A 61 20.50 -3.92 -23.61
C GLY A 61 19.57 -3.52 -24.74
N PHE A 62 18.51 -2.74 -24.48
CA PHE A 62 17.62 -2.16 -25.49
C PHE A 62 17.93 -0.69 -25.76
N SER A 63 18.26 0.08 -24.73
CA SER A 63 18.55 1.52 -24.82
C SER A 63 19.85 1.87 -25.56
N SER A 64 20.86 0.98 -25.58
CA SER A 64 22.21 1.30 -26.08
C SER A 64 22.43 1.18 -27.59
N ARG A 65 21.47 0.66 -28.37
CA ARG A 65 21.54 0.61 -29.85
C ARG A 65 20.19 0.98 -30.44
N ARG A 66 20.00 2.26 -30.80
CA ARG A 66 18.85 2.68 -31.62
C ARG A 66 19.11 2.26 -33.07
N LEU A 67 18.09 1.71 -33.74
CA LEU A 67 18.00 1.76 -35.20
C LEU A 67 17.93 3.23 -35.65
N PRO A 68 18.42 3.58 -36.86
CA PRO A 68 18.39 4.95 -37.36
C PRO A 68 16.95 5.34 -37.68
N SER A 69 16.23 5.88 -36.70
CA SER A 69 14.90 6.46 -36.91
C SER A 69 14.80 7.77 -36.13
N ASN A 70 14.74 8.85 -36.91
CA ASN A 70 14.60 10.28 -36.62
C ASN A 70 15.21 10.84 -35.32
N PRO A 71 16.21 11.73 -35.40
CA PRO A 71 16.74 12.41 -34.23
C PRO A 71 15.64 13.30 -33.66
N SER A 72 15.39 13.16 -32.35
CA SER A 72 14.99 14.30 -31.54
C SER A 72 15.98 15.42 -31.89
N THR A 73 15.49 16.52 -32.46
CA THR A 73 16.27 17.62 -33.05
C THR A 73 17.09 18.42 -32.03
N ILE A 74 17.22 17.94 -30.80
CA ILE A 74 18.06 18.52 -29.75
C ILE A 74 19.41 17.80 -29.84
N PRO A 75 20.41 18.40 -30.50
CA PRO A 75 21.75 17.81 -30.55
C PRO A 75 22.29 17.70 -29.13
N ASN A 76 22.68 16.49 -28.72
CA ASN A 76 23.43 16.30 -27.48
C ASN A 76 24.74 17.11 -27.58
N PRO A 77 24.96 18.10 -26.71
CA PRO A 77 26.12 18.97 -26.82
C PRO A 77 27.41 18.17 -26.61
N GLN A 78 28.51 18.60 -27.23
CA GLN A 78 29.81 17.95 -27.04
C GLN A 78 30.32 18.08 -25.60
N THR A 79 29.89 19.13 -24.90
CA THR A 79 30.23 19.39 -23.50
C THR A 79 29.00 19.30 -22.60
N PRO A 80 29.11 18.73 -21.38
CA PRO A 80 27.99 18.67 -20.45
C PRO A 80 27.48 20.07 -20.06
N THR A 81 26.15 20.23 -20.03
CA THR A 81 25.49 21.45 -19.52
C THR A 81 25.87 21.69 -18.06
N ALA A 82 25.71 22.92 -17.58
CA ALA A 82 26.02 23.24 -16.17
C ALA A 82 25.19 22.39 -15.19
N ALA A 83 23.90 22.21 -15.49
CA ALA A 83 23.01 21.31 -14.76
C ALA A 83 23.53 19.86 -14.78
N MET A 84 23.92 19.32 -15.94
CA MET A 84 24.42 17.95 -16.03
C MET A 84 25.74 17.75 -15.25
N ARG A 85 26.63 18.75 -15.24
CA ARG A 85 27.86 18.70 -14.41
C ARG A 85 27.56 18.66 -12.92
N ALA A 86 26.54 19.41 -12.47
CA ALA A 86 26.12 19.42 -11.07
C ALA A 86 25.43 18.10 -10.68
N VAL A 87 24.65 17.51 -11.57
CA VAL A 87 23.79 16.34 -11.26
C VAL A 87 24.54 15.03 -11.27
N ARG A 88 25.52 14.84 -12.15
CA ARG A 88 26.31 13.60 -12.24
C ARG A 88 26.87 13.10 -10.89
N PRO A 89 27.54 13.92 -10.06
CA PRO A 89 27.99 13.45 -8.75
C PRO A 89 26.81 13.14 -7.81
N LEU A 90 25.73 13.94 -7.86
CA LEU A 90 24.56 13.76 -6.99
C LEU A 90 23.78 12.47 -7.29
N ILE A 91 23.56 12.13 -8.56
CA ILE A 91 22.84 10.90 -8.93
C ILE A 91 23.65 9.65 -8.59
N ARG A 92 24.98 9.73 -8.69
CA ARG A 92 25.88 8.66 -8.27
C ARG A 92 25.81 8.43 -6.76
N GLU A 93 25.91 9.51 -5.98
CA GLU A 93 25.77 9.44 -4.52
C GLU A 93 24.38 8.94 -4.10
N PHE A 94 23.33 9.40 -4.78
CA PHE A 94 21.96 8.91 -4.57
C PHE A 94 21.83 7.40 -4.86
N SER A 95 22.44 6.92 -5.96
CA SER A 95 22.48 5.50 -6.30
C SER A 95 23.21 4.66 -5.24
N ASP A 96 24.36 5.13 -4.77
CA ASP A 96 25.15 4.46 -3.73
C ASP A 96 24.38 4.41 -2.39
N GLU A 97 23.75 5.52 -1.99
CA GLU A 97 22.95 5.59 -0.78
C GLU A 97 21.65 4.76 -0.88
N MET A 98 21.01 4.67 -2.05
CA MET A 98 19.88 3.76 -2.28
C MET A 98 20.25 2.29 -2.11
N ALA A 99 21.46 1.89 -2.55
CA ALA A 99 21.95 0.53 -2.33
C ALA A 99 22.20 0.26 -0.83
N GLN A 100 22.73 1.25 -0.11
CA GLN A 100 22.91 1.21 1.34
C GLN A 100 21.57 1.12 2.08
N LEU A 101 20.58 1.93 1.70
CA LEU A 101 19.22 1.85 2.24
C LEU A 101 18.63 0.46 2.02
N GLY A 102 18.80 -0.12 0.83
CA GLY A 102 18.37 -1.49 0.56
C GLY A 102 18.99 -2.49 1.54
N TYR A 103 20.29 -2.39 1.83
CA TYR A 103 20.95 -3.26 2.82
C TYR A 103 20.33 -3.10 4.22
N LEU A 104 20.13 -1.87 4.67
CA LEU A 104 19.54 -1.58 5.98
C LEU A 104 18.09 -2.09 6.07
N LEU A 105 17.29 -1.92 5.01
CA LEU A 105 15.92 -2.42 4.95
C LEU A 105 15.85 -3.95 4.94
N ASN A 106 16.81 -4.64 4.32
CA ASN A 106 16.89 -6.10 4.37
C ASN A 106 17.09 -6.63 5.80
N GLU A 107 17.84 -5.91 6.65
CA GLU A 107 17.92 -6.23 8.08
C GLU A 107 16.60 -5.96 8.80
N GLU A 108 15.92 -4.85 8.49
CA GLU A 108 14.63 -4.51 9.10
C GLU A 108 13.50 -5.47 8.67
N VAL A 109 13.51 -5.99 7.44
CA VAL A 109 12.58 -7.02 6.97
C VAL A 109 12.62 -8.29 7.85
N ARG A 110 13.78 -8.60 8.46
CA ARG A 110 13.89 -9.72 9.42
C ARG A 110 13.16 -9.44 10.73
N ARG A 111 13.03 -8.16 11.11
CA ARG A 111 12.42 -7.70 12.37
C ARG A 111 10.93 -7.40 12.20
N GLN A 112 10.57 -6.79 11.08
CA GLN A 112 9.22 -6.35 10.75
C GLN A 112 8.87 -6.79 9.32
N SER A 113 7.99 -7.78 9.20
CA SER A 113 7.51 -8.28 7.91
C SER A 113 6.74 -7.24 7.11
N SER A 114 6.15 -6.24 7.77
CA SER A 114 5.45 -5.12 7.15
C SER A 114 6.28 -4.30 6.15
N ILE A 115 7.61 -4.30 6.28
CA ILE A 115 8.53 -3.51 5.43
C ILE A 115 8.78 -4.18 4.08
N ARG A 116 8.43 -5.46 3.89
CA ARG A 116 8.79 -6.26 2.70
C ARG A 116 8.42 -5.60 1.37
N ASN A 117 7.21 -5.05 1.27
CA ASN A 117 6.77 -4.37 0.05
C ASN A 117 7.61 -3.11 -0.22
N LEU A 118 7.94 -2.36 0.84
CA LEU A 118 8.77 -1.15 0.76
C LEU A 118 10.23 -1.49 0.42
N TYR A 119 10.75 -2.60 0.95
CA TYR A 119 12.07 -3.12 0.58
C TYR A 119 12.16 -3.47 -0.91
N THR A 120 11.14 -4.14 -1.44
CA THR A 120 11.07 -4.46 -2.88
C THR A 120 11.05 -3.20 -3.74
N GLN A 121 10.25 -2.21 -3.34
CA GLN A 121 10.22 -0.90 -4.01
C GLN A 121 11.58 -0.19 -3.94
N ALA A 122 12.27 -0.26 -2.80
CA ALA A 122 13.61 0.29 -2.65
C ALA A 122 14.64 -0.38 -3.57
N LEU A 123 14.58 -1.70 -3.76
CA LEU A 123 15.45 -2.42 -4.71
C LEU A 123 15.18 -2.02 -6.16
N ASN A 124 13.91 -1.94 -6.55
CA ASN A 124 13.51 -1.50 -7.88
C ASN A 124 14.03 -0.07 -8.14
N LEU A 125 13.83 0.83 -7.18
CA LEU A 125 14.27 2.22 -7.30
C LEU A 125 15.80 2.35 -7.31
N SER A 126 16.53 1.51 -6.56
CA SER A 126 17.99 1.43 -6.62
C SER A 126 18.45 1.05 -8.04
N GLY A 127 17.79 0.08 -8.68
CA GLY A 127 18.07 -0.27 -10.08
C GLY A 127 17.85 0.91 -11.06
N VAL A 128 16.75 1.64 -10.88
CA VAL A 128 16.45 2.86 -11.66
C VAL A 128 17.52 3.93 -11.45
N ALA A 129 17.93 4.17 -10.20
CA ALA A 129 18.97 5.16 -9.87
C ALA A 129 20.32 4.83 -10.52
N VAL A 130 20.76 3.56 -10.48
CA VAL A 130 22.02 3.14 -11.13
C VAL A 130 21.91 3.27 -12.65
N SER A 131 20.76 2.90 -13.25
CA SER A 131 20.54 3.09 -14.69
C SER A 131 20.60 4.58 -15.08
N LEU A 132 20.03 5.45 -14.25
CA LEU A 132 20.02 6.89 -14.48
C LEU A 132 21.42 7.51 -14.33
N ASP A 133 22.24 7.05 -13.38
CA ASP A 133 23.65 7.46 -13.29
C ASP A 133 24.39 7.14 -14.58
N LYS A 134 24.29 5.89 -15.08
CA LYS A 134 24.90 5.49 -16.36
C LYS A 134 24.41 6.34 -17.53
N HIS A 135 23.12 6.64 -17.60
CA HIS A 135 22.57 7.53 -18.62
C HIS A 135 23.13 8.95 -18.48
N ALA A 136 23.22 9.48 -17.27
CA ALA A 136 23.80 10.79 -17.00
C ALA A 136 25.26 10.89 -17.43
N GLN A 137 26.03 9.79 -17.39
CA GLN A 137 27.40 9.76 -17.94
C GLN A 137 27.44 9.81 -19.47
N ARG A 138 26.42 9.29 -20.16
CA ARG A 138 26.35 9.19 -21.64
C ARG A 138 25.79 10.46 -22.29
N PHE A 139 24.82 11.10 -21.65
CA PHE A 139 24.19 12.32 -22.15
C PHE A 139 24.85 13.55 -21.52
N ASN A 140 25.04 14.59 -22.32
CA ASN A 140 25.62 15.85 -21.88
C ASN A 140 24.55 16.91 -21.61
N ASP A 141 23.33 16.73 -22.13
CA ASP A 141 22.19 17.57 -21.79
C ASP A 141 21.20 16.86 -20.86
N HIS A 142 20.95 17.48 -19.70
CA HIS A 142 19.94 17.08 -18.72
C HIS A 142 18.50 17.09 -19.25
N THR A 143 18.16 17.92 -20.25
CA THR A 143 16.79 17.98 -20.80
C THR A 143 16.37 16.66 -21.44
N LEU A 144 17.33 15.89 -21.96
CA LEU A 144 17.10 14.58 -22.54
C LEU A 144 16.77 13.50 -21.50
N LEU A 145 17.07 13.75 -20.23
CA LEU A 145 16.83 12.84 -19.10
C LEU A 145 15.78 13.38 -18.13
N GLN A 146 15.11 14.49 -18.46
CA GLN A 146 14.21 15.19 -17.55
C GLN A 146 13.07 14.29 -17.05
N ASP A 147 12.46 13.50 -17.94
CA ASP A 147 11.38 12.58 -17.59
C ASP A 147 11.87 11.46 -16.64
N GLU A 148 13.09 10.95 -16.86
CA GLU A 148 13.68 9.90 -16.01
C GLU A 148 13.97 10.43 -14.60
N PHE A 149 14.47 11.67 -14.49
CA PHE A 149 14.66 12.33 -13.19
C PHE A 149 13.33 12.64 -12.48
N GLN A 150 12.30 13.07 -13.21
CA GLN A 150 10.97 13.30 -12.63
C GLN A 150 10.35 12.00 -12.11
N GLN A 151 10.50 10.91 -12.86
CA GLN A 151 10.03 9.59 -12.44
C GLN A 151 10.78 9.12 -11.18
N LEU A 152 12.10 9.25 -11.14
CA LEU A 152 12.91 8.90 -9.97
C LEU A 152 12.46 9.70 -8.74
N ASP A 153 12.26 11.01 -8.90
CA ASP A 153 11.79 11.90 -7.82
C ASP A 153 10.43 11.47 -7.27
N ALA A 154 9.46 11.23 -8.16
CA ALA A 154 8.11 10.81 -7.78
C ALA A 154 8.15 9.50 -6.98
N GLN A 155 8.85 8.48 -7.50
CA GLN A 155 8.95 7.17 -6.87
C GLN A 155 9.72 7.23 -5.53
N TRP A 156 10.79 8.01 -5.45
CA TRP A 156 11.54 8.20 -4.21
C TRP A 156 10.69 8.87 -3.15
N ARG A 157 10.01 9.96 -3.46
CA ARG A 157 9.20 10.69 -2.48
C ARG A 157 8.08 9.84 -1.90
N GLU A 158 7.41 9.04 -2.74
CA GLU A 158 6.41 8.08 -2.29
C GLU A 158 7.02 7.03 -1.35
N LEU A 159 8.15 6.44 -1.72
CA LEU A 159 8.84 5.46 -0.91
C LEU A 159 9.33 6.06 0.42
N ALA A 160 9.96 7.23 0.40
CA ALA A 160 10.45 7.95 1.56
C ALA A 160 9.31 8.30 2.53
N TYR A 161 8.16 8.71 2.00
CA TYR A 161 6.96 8.93 2.79
C TYR A 161 6.48 7.64 3.46
N ARG A 162 6.32 6.56 2.69
CA ARG A 162 5.86 5.27 3.24
C ARG A 162 6.83 4.74 4.30
N LEU A 163 8.13 4.77 4.03
CA LEU A 163 9.18 4.38 4.97
C LEU A 163 9.21 5.27 6.21
N GLY A 164 9.10 6.59 6.06
CA GLY A 164 9.06 7.53 7.18
C GLY A 164 7.86 7.33 8.12
N ASN A 165 6.78 6.73 7.62
CA ASN A 165 5.62 6.35 8.43
C ASN A 165 5.71 4.94 9.01
N VAL A 166 6.74 4.14 8.68
CA VAL A 166 6.93 2.82 9.31
C VAL A 166 7.43 3.01 10.74
N PRO A 167 6.69 2.49 11.73
CA PRO A 167 7.07 2.67 13.12
C PRO A 167 8.19 1.73 13.54
N GLY A 168 9.09 2.24 14.39
CA GLY A 168 10.16 1.45 14.99
C GLY A 168 11.34 1.17 14.06
N LEU A 169 11.43 1.85 12.91
CA LEU A 169 12.62 1.84 12.08
C LEU A 169 13.84 2.28 12.87
N ARG A 170 14.96 1.61 12.61
CA ARG A 170 16.27 1.97 13.15
C ARG A 170 16.68 3.38 12.74
N ARG A 171 17.45 4.05 13.61
CA ARG A 171 17.92 5.42 13.37
C ARG A 171 18.80 5.50 12.12
N GLU A 172 19.54 4.44 11.83
CA GLU A 172 20.38 4.32 10.63
C GLU A 172 19.54 4.35 9.35
N VAL A 173 18.39 3.67 9.33
CA VAL A 173 17.45 3.70 8.19
C VAL A 173 16.88 5.10 8.02
N LEU A 174 16.44 5.73 9.12
CA LEU A 174 15.89 7.08 9.09
C LEU A 174 16.93 8.12 8.64
N ALA A 175 18.19 7.95 9.05
CA ALA A 175 19.29 8.81 8.60
C ALA A 175 19.54 8.66 7.09
N SER A 176 19.57 7.42 6.58
CA SER A 176 19.73 7.14 5.14
C SER A 176 18.57 7.74 4.32
N ILE A 177 17.32 7.63 4.79
CA ILE A 177 16.17 8.29 4.17
C ILE A 177 16.34 9.82 4.16
N SER A 178 16.85 10.42 5.24
CA SER A 178 17.13 11.86 5.30
C SER A 178 18.19 12.27 4.27
N THR A 179 19.30 11.54 4.18
CA THR A 179 20.36 11.80 3.21
C THR A 179 19.84 11.70 1.77
N LEU A 180 19.03 10.69 1.47
CA LEU A 180 18.41 10.54 0.15
C LEU A 180 17.40 11.67 -0.17
N ASN A 181 16.67 12.18 0.84
CA ASN A 181 15.81 13.35 0.66
C ASN A 181 16.62 14.60 0.30
N ASP A 182 17.74 14.83 0.99
CA ASP A 182 18.63 15.96 0.72
C ASP A 182 19.26 15.85 -0.69
N LEU A 183 19.69 14.65 -1.09
CA LEU A 183 20.23 14.39 -2.44
C LEU A 183 19.16 14.57 -3.51
N SER A 184 17.96 14.02 -3.31
CA SER A 184 16.81 14.20 -4.20
C SER A 184 16.48 15.69 -4.39
N GLU A 185 16.49 16.48 -3.31
CA GLU A 185 16.27 17.92 -3.38
C GLU A 185 17.36 18.66 -4.17
N GLN A 186 18.63 18.33 -3.92
CA GLN A 186 19.74 18.90 -4.67
C GLN A 186 19.68 18.55 -6.16
N ILE A 187 19.33 17.30 -6.50
CA ILE A 187 19.11 16.88 -7.89
C ILE A 187 18.00 17.72 -8.51
N ARG A 188 16.84 17.83 -7.85
CA ARG A 188 15.70 18.64 -8.34
C ARG A 188 16.10 20.08 -8.64
N ASN A 189 16.79 20.71 -7.69
CA ASN A 189 17.25 22.10 -7.79
C ASN A 189 18.25 22.27 -8.95
N ALA A 190 19.13 21.30 -9.16
CA ALA A 190 20.16 21.36 -10.20
C ALA A 190 19.59 21.24 -11.63
N ILE A 191 18.52 20.47 -11.84
CA ILE A 191 17.84 20.33 -13.16
C ILE A 191 16.57 21.18 -13.31
N GLY A 192 16.17 21.90 -12.26
CA GLY A 192 14.96 22.72 -12.28
C GLY A 192 13.65 21.94 -12.41
N ILE A 193 13.60 20.70 -11.92
CA ILE A 193 12.32 19.95 -11.86
C ILE A 193 11.57 20.29 -10.57
N ARG A 194 10.24 20.33 -10.67
CA ARG A 194 9.35 20.54 -9.51
C ARG A 194 9.03 19.22 -8.83
N PRO A 195 8.71 19.23 -7.53
CA PRO A 195 8.08 18.10 -6.85
C PRO A 195 6.93 17.47 -7.65
N GLN A 196 7.01 16.17 -7.89
CA GLN A 196 5.94 15.44 -8.56
C GLN A 196 4.93 14.90 -7.52
N VAL A 197 3.65 15.20 -7.73
CA VAL A 197 2.52 14.61 -6.99
C VAL A 197 1.44 14.21 -7.98
N ASN A 198 0.66 13.16 -7.66
CA ASN A 198 -0.44 12.71 -8.50
C ASN A 198 -1.63 13.70 -8.42
N ARG A 199 -1.51 14.82 -9.14
CA ARG A 199 -2.51 15.91 -9.15
C ARG A 199 -3.89 15.45 -9.62
N ARG A 200 -3.95 14.49 -10.53
CA ARG A 200 -5.22 13.92 -11.01
C ARG A 200 -5.96 13.20 -9.90
N GLU A 201 -5.25 12.37 -9.15
CA GLU A 201 -5.83 11.64 -8.02
C GLU A 201 -6.18 12.60 -6.89
N LEU A 202 -5.32 13.56 -6.57
CA LEU A 202 -5.60 14.64 -5.61
C LEU A 202 -6.87 15.43 -5.98
N PHE A 203 -7.04 15.78 -7.26
CA PHE A 203 -8.24 16.42 -7.76
C PHE A 203 -9.50 15.56 -7.55
N GLN A 204 -9.43 14.26 -7.87
CA GLN A 204 -10.55 13.35 -7.66
C GLN A 204 -10.91 13.25 -6.18
N LYS A 205 -9.92 13.03 -5.31
CA LYS A 205 -10.12 12.92 -3.87
C LYS A 205 -10.64 14.22 -3.24
N ALA A 206 -10.17 15.38 -3.69
CA ALA A 206 -10.69 16.66 -3.25
C ALA A 206 -12.19 16.83 -3.62
N ASN A 207 -12.59 16.44 -4.83
CA ASN A 207 -14.00 16.47 -5.22
C ASN A 207 -14.86 15.46 -4.43
N ASP A 208 -14.34 14.26 -4.18
CA ASP A 208 -15.01 13.27 -3.32
C ASP A 208 -15.21 13.83 -1.90
N LEU A 209 -14.20 14.46 -1.33
CA LEU A 209 -14.26 15.12 -0.02
C LEU A 209 -15.27 16.27 0.01
N ALA A 210 -15.31 17.11 -1.02
CA ALA A 210 -16.29 18.20 -1.13
C ALA A 210 -17.73 17.67 -1.23
N ARG A 211 -17.93 16.53 -1.90
CA ARG A 211 -19.23 15.84 -1.96
C ARG A 211 -19.60 15.27 -0.59
N ASP A 212 -18.67 14.61 0.10
CA ASP A 212 -18.92 14.04 1.43
C ASP A 212 -19.24 15.13 2.48
N LEU A 213 -18.57 16.28 2.42
CA LEU A 213 -18.95 17.46 3.21
C LEU A 213 -20.34 17.98 2.84
N GLY A 214 -20.71 17.94 1.56
CA GLY A 214 -22.06 18.26 1.09
C GLY A 214 -23.13 17.37 1.73
N ASN A 215 -22.91 16.06 1.71
CA ASN A 215 -23.80 15.10 2.35
C ASN A 215 -23.91 15.35 3.87
N LEU A 216 -22.79 15.66 4.54
CA LEU A 216 -22.81 15.99 5.97
C LEU A 216 -23.60 17.29 6.26
N ILE A 217 -23.56 18.28 5.38
CA ILE A 217 -24.37 19.51 5.52
C ILE A 217 -25.86 19.17 5.47
N GLU A 218 -26.28 18.30 4.55
CA GLU A 218 -27.64 17.79 4.44
C GLU A 218 -28.04 17.00 5.69
N ASP A 219 -27.18 16.10 6.17
CA ASP A 219 -27.41 15.33 7.40
C ASP A 219 -27.61 16.28 8.61
N VAL A 220 -26.76 17.31 8.76
CA VAL A 220 -26.87 18.30 9.83
C VAL A 220 -28.17 19.09 9.72
N GLN A 221 -28.65 19.38 8.51
CA GLN A 221 -29.92 20.06 8.30
C GLN A 221 -31.12 19.25 8.79
N VAL A 222 -31.08 17.93 8.60
CA VAL A 222 -32.15 17.03 8.99
C VAL A 222 -32.10 16.74 10.49
N GLU A 223 -30.91 16.45 11.01
CA GLU A 223 -30.73 15.90 12.36
C GLU A 223 -30.53 16.96 13.45
N LEU A 224 -30.09 18.17 13.10
CA LEU A 224 -29.88 19.28 14.05
C LEU A 224 -30.67 20.54 13.65
N PRO A 225 -32.01 20.54 13.78
CA PRO A 225 -32.79 21.73 13.47
C PRO A 225 -32.50 22.86 14.47
N GLY A 226 -32.45 24.11 13.99
CA GLY A 226 -32.33 25.30 14.84
C GLY A 226 -31.14 26.19 14.51
N ASN A 227 -30.66 26.96 15.50
CA ASN A 227 -29.54 27.89 15.31
C ASN A 227 -28.19 27.19 15.30
N GLU A 228 -28.03 26.13 16.11
CA GLU A 228 -26.78 25.35 16.16
C GLU A 228 -26.51 24.62 14.85
N GLY A 229 -27.50 23.91 14.29
CA GLY A 229 -27.36 23.28 12.98
C GLY A 229 -27.07 24.29 11.86
N ARG A 230 -27.71 25.46 11.88
CA ARG A 230 -27.39 26.54 10.94
C ARG A 230 -25.94 27.03 11.07
N GLN A 231 -25.42 27.14 12.29
CA GLN A 231 -24.00 27.48 12.50
C GLN A 231 -23.08 26.40 11.93
N PHE A 232 -23.37 25.11 12.17
CA PHE A 232 -22.61 24.00 11.58
C PHE A 232 -22.66 24.05 10.05
N GLN A 233 -23.83 24.21 9.44
CA GLN A 233 -23.99 24.31 7.99
C GLN A 233 -23.10 25.41 7.39
N VAL A 234 -23.05 26.58 8.01
CA VAL A 234 -22.19 27.68 7.55
C VAL A 234 -20.72 27.30 7.63
N GLN A 235 -20.27 26.71 8.74
CA GLN A 235 -18.85 26.32 8.90
C GLN A 235 -18.46 25.17 7.97
N LEU A 236 -19.32 24.18 7.82
CA LEU A 236 -19.13 23.07 6.89
C LEU A 236 -19.13 23.54 5.43
N SER A 237 -19.99 24.51 5.08
CA SER A 237 -20.01 25.12 3.74
C SER A 237 -18.69 25.86 3.45
N ARG A 238 -18.11 26.54 4.46
CA ARG A 238 -16.78 27.16 4.33
C ARG A 238 -15.68 26.13 4.13
N ALA A 239 -15.67 25.06 4.92
CA ALA A 239 -14.71 23.97 4.75
C ALA A 239 -14.84 23.30 3.36
N ARG A 240 -16.07 23.08 2.89
CA ARG A 240 -16.35 22.57 1.54
C ARG A 240 -15.85 23.52 0.45
N GLN A 241 -16.11 24.82 0.58
CA GLN A 241 -15.61 25.81 -0.37
C GLN A 241 -14.08 25.83 -0.42
N GLN A 242 -13.42 25.71 0.73
CA GLN A 242 -11.96 25.63 0.83
C GLN A 242 -11.40 24.42 0.07
N ILE A 243 -12.05 23.25 0.16
CA ILE A 243 -11.67 22.07 -0.62
C ILE A 243 -11.90 22.25 -2.12
N LEU A 244 -12.97 22.94 -2.53
CA LEU A 244 -13.20 23.25 -3.95
C LEU A 244 -12.13 24.21 -4.50
N THR A 245 -11.70 25.19 -3.70
CA THR A 245 -10.54 26.03 -4.04
C THR A 245 -9.29 25.17 -4.21
N LEU A 246 -9.01 24.28 -3.25
CA LEU A 246 -7.88 23.35 -3.33
C LEU A 246 -7.96 22.46 -4.59
N ALA A 247 -9.14 21.95 -4.95
CA ALA A 247 -9.35 21.18 -6.16
C ALA A 247 -8.96 21.95 -7.42
N SER A 248 -9.34 23.24 -7.51
CA SER A 248 -8.95 24.09 -8.65
C SER A 248 -7.44 24.30 -8.77
N LEU A 249 -6.71 24.33 -7.64
CA LEU A 249 -5.25 24.44 -7.64
C LEU A 249 -4.56 23.16 -8.13
N PHE A 250 -5.21 22.00 -7.98
CA PHE A 250 -4.69 20.75 -8.52
C PHE A 250 -4.75 20.68 -10.04
N GLU A 251 -5.74 21.33 -10.68
CA GLU A 251 -5.85 21.40 -12.14
C GLU A 251 -4.70 22.22 -12.76
N ASP A 252 -4.26 23.28 -12.08
CA ASP A 252 -3.18 24.14 -12.59
C ASP A 252 -1.79 23.59 -12.24
N GLN A 253 -1.13 22.98 -13.23
CA GLN A 253 0.22 22.44 -13.12
C GLN A 253 1.30 23.50 -12.80
N SER A 254 1.01 24.78 -12.99
CA SER A 254 1.95 25.86 -12.74
C SER A 254 2.02 26.29 -11.26
N VAL A 255 1.04 25.88 -10.44
CA VAL A 255 0.94 26.26 -9.03
C VAL A 255 1.99 25.57 -8.16
N ASP A 256 2.56 26.35 -7.23
CA ASP A 256 3.54 25.89 -6.25
C ASP A 256 2.95 24.92 -5.21
N MET A 257 3.72 23.91 -4.84
CA MET A 257 3.31 22.88 -3.87
C MET A 257 3.13 23.45 -2.46
N ASP A 258 3.92 24.44 -2.08
CA ASP A 258 3.77 25.06 -0.77
C ASP A 258 2.43 25.78 -0.63
N LEU A 259 1.94 26.39 -1.72
CA LEU A 259 0.60 26.98 -1.75
C LEU A 259 -0.48 25.91 -1.56
N ILE A 260 -0.38 24.80 -2.30
CA ILE A 260 -1.31 23.66 -2.19
C ILE A 260 -1.34 23.13 -0.76
N ILE A 261 -0.18 22.91 -0.14
CA ILE A 261 -0.07 22.42 1.23
C ILE A 261 -0.68 23.42 2.22
N ASN A 262 -0.47 24.72 2.02
CA ASN A 262 -1.03 25.76 2.88
C ASN A 262 -2.55 25.81 2.77
N GLU A 263 -3.12 25.69 1.58
CA GLU A 263 -4.58 25.66 1.37
C GLU A 263 -5.21 24.41 1.99
N TYR A 264 -4.53 23.26 1.92
CA TYR A 264 -4.97 22.05 2.60
C TYR A 264 -4.91 22.18 4.14
N LYS A 265 -3.86 22.80 4.70
CA LYS A 265 -3.79 23.11 6.14
C LYS A 265 -4.89 24.07 6.59
N GLN A 266 -5.25 25.06 5.76
CA GLN A 266 -6.38 25.95 6.05
C GLN A 266 -7.70 25.18 6.10
N PHE A 267 -7.91 24.22 5.19
CA PHE A 267 -9.05 23.31 5.27
C PHE A 267 -9.07 22.55 6.60
N GLN A 268 -7.95 21.92 7.00
CA GLN A 268 -7.87 21.16 8.25
C GLN A 268 -8.21 22.04 9.47
N ALA A 269 -7.73 23.28 9.48
CA ALA A 269 -8.02 24.25 10.55
C ALA A 269 -9.51 24.61 10.65
N LEU A 270 -10.24 24.63 9.53
CA LEU A 270 -11.69 24.82 9.52
C LEU A 270 -12.44 23.55 9.91
N TRP A 271 -11.97 22.39 9.44
CA TRP A 271 -12.67 21.12 9.55
C TRP A 271 -12.56 20.47 10.93
N TYR A 272 -11.34 20.35 11.48
CA TYR A 272 -11.10 19.59 12.72
C TYR A 272 -11.91 20.08 13.93
N PRO A 273 -12.08 21.40 14.16
CA PRO A 273 -12.95 21.87 15.24
C PRO A 273 -14.41 21.46 15.07
N GLN A 274 -14.93 21.41 13.82
CA GLN A 274 -16.32 21.01 13.58
C GLN A 274 -16.47 19.51 13.72
N ARG A 275 -15.51 18.73 13.23
CA ARG A 275 -15.45 17.27 13.43
C ARG A 275 -15.53 16.93 14.92
N ALA A 276 -14.67 17.52 15.75
CA ALA A 276 -14.63 17.23 17.18
C ALA A 276 -15.97 17.54 17.88
N LYS A 277 -16.67 18.60 17.45
CA LYS A 277 -18.01 18.92 17.99
C LYS A 277 -19.07 17.95 17.49
N LEU A 278 -19.07 17.60 16.20
CA LEU A 278 -20.03 16.66 15.62
C LEU A 278 -19.88 15.26 16.21
N GLN A 279 -18.67 14.84 16.58
CA GLN A 279 -18.40 13.59 17.28
C GLN A 279 -19.05 13.50 18.68
N GLN A 280 -19.42 14.63 19.29
CA GLN A 280 -20.12 14.65 20.58
C GLN A 280 -21.61 14.30 20.44
N TYR A 281 -22.15 14.36 19.22
CA TYR A 281 -23.52 13.95 18.94
C TYR A 281 -23.53 12.45 18.62
N ASP A 282 -24.22 11.66 19.45
CA ASP A 282 -24.42 10.23 19.22
C ASP A 282 -25.46 10.01 18.11
N ASN A 283 -25.08 10.29 16.87
CA ASN A 283 -25.93 10.15 15.69
C ASN A 283 -25.25 9.31 14.60
N ARG A 284 -25.90 8.21 14.22
CA ARG A 284 -25.39 7.25 13.23
C ARG A 284 -25.15 7.87 11.84
N TYR A 285 -25.95 8.86 11.44
CA TYR A 285 -25.76 9.54 10.15
C TYR A 285 -24.45 10.35 10.15
N PHE A 286 -24.19 11.09 11.23
CA PHE A 286 -22.93 11.80 11.40
C PHE A 286 -21.75 10.84 11.47
N GLU A 287 -21.83 9.74 12.23
CA GLU A 287 -20.75 8.75 12.30
C GLU A 287 -20.33 8.24 10.91
N ARG A 288 -21.30 7.91 10.06
CA ARG A 288 -21.05 7.46 8.69
C ARG A 288 -20.37 8.52 7.84
N SER A 289 -20.88 9.75 7.85
CA SER A 289 -20.36 10.85 7.04
C SER A 289 -18.97 11.31 7.55
N LEU A 290 -18.79 11.41 8.86
CA LEU A 290 -17.49 11.70 9.50
C LEU A 290 -16.43 10.66 9.14
N ARG A 291 -16.79 9.37 9.12
CA ARG A 291 -15.86 8.28 8.77
C ARG A 291 -15.39 8.40 7.31
N ARG A 292 -16.30 8.63 6.38
CA ARG A 292 -15.98 8.83 4.95
C ARG A 292 -15.07 10.04 4.73
N ILE A 293 -15.42 11.17 5.35
CA ILE A 293 -14.61 12.39 5.29
C ILE A 293 -13.21 12.13 5.83
N THR A 294 -13.11 11.45 6.98
CA THR A 294 -11.81 11.11 7.60
C THR A 294 -10.96 10.21 6.71
N GLN A 295 -11.59 9.24 6.02
CA GLN A 295 -10.90 8.37 5.08
C GLN A 295 -10.35 9.18 3.89
N THR A 296 -11.20 9.96 3.22
CA THR A 296 -10.80 10.75 2.04
C THR A 296 -9.77 11.83 2.41
N ASP A 297 -9.92 12.46 3.59
CA ASP A 297 -8.95 13.40 4.14
C ASP A 297 -7.58 12.74 4.37
N GLY A 298 -7.56 11.54 4.96
CA GLY A 298 -6.34 10.75 5.12
C GLY A 298 -5.69 10.37 3.79
N GLU A 299 -6.48 10.02 2.77
CA GLU A 299 -5.99 9.73 1.42
C GLU A 299 -5.36 10.99 0.77
N ILE A 300 -5.96 12.18 0.91
CA ILE A 300 -5.36 13.44 0.43
C ILE A 300 -4.07 13.75 1.19
N HIS A 301 -4.07 13.62 2.52
CA HIS A 301 -2.89 13.83 3.36
C HIS A 301 -1.72 12.94 2.91
N GLN A 302 -2.00 11.68 2.59
CA GLN A 302 -1.04 10.72 2.06
C GLN A 302 -0.54 11.10 0.67
N LEU A 303 -1.43 11.48 -0.25
CA LEU A 303 -1.06 11.91 -1.61
C LEU A 303 -0.23 13.19 -1.62
N LEU A 304 -0.42 14.06 -0.63
CA LEU A 304 0.42 15.24 -0.39
C LEU A 304 1.73 14.91 0.34
N LEU A 305 1.92 13.66 0.76
CA LEU A 305 3.10 13.15 1.47
C LEU A 305 3.37 13.92 2.78
N LEU A 306 2.31 14.33 3.47
CA LEU A 306 2.42 15.12 4.70
C LEU A 306 2.69 14.21 5.92
N PRO A 307 3.58 14.57 6.85
CA PRO A 307 3.90 13.74 8.01
C PRO A 307 2.64 13.31 8.77
N THR A 308 2.47 11.99 8.98
CA THR A 308 1.30 11.46 9.68
C THR A 308 1.52 11.62 11.18
N LYS A 309 0.66 12.38 11.85
CA LYS A 309 0.58 12.36 13.31
C LYS A 309 -0.62 11.52 13.70
N VAL A 310 -0.40 10.51 14.52
CA VAL A 310 -1.47 9.71 15.10
C VAL A 310 -2.30 10.62 15.99
N ASP A 311 -3.53 10.91 15.56
CA ASP A 311 -4.47 11.68 16.36
C ASP A 311 -5.14 10.75 17.39
N ASN A 312 -4.75 10.90 18.65
CA ASN A 312 -5.28 10.07 19.72
C ASN A 312 -6.79 10.28 19.93
N GLN A 313 -7.32 11.47 19.67
CA GLN A 313 -8.77 11.72 19.78
C GLN A 313 -9.54 10.94 18.72
N GLN A 314 -8.98 10.88 17.51
CA GLN A 314 -9.52 10.04 16.44
C GLN A 314 -9.46 8.55 16.79
N LEU A 315 -8.38 8.05 17.40
CA LEU A 315 -8.31 6.67 17.86
C LEU A 315 -9.36 6.37 18.92
N ILE A 316 -9.54 7.24 19.92
CA ILE A 316 -10.57 7.08 20.95
C ILE A 316 -11.97 7.00 20.31
N TYR A 317 -12.25 7.86 19.34
CA TYR A 317 -13.54 7.85 18.64
C TYR A 317 -13.74 6.59 17.76
N LEU A 318 -12.72 6.14 17.05
CA LEU A 318 -12.82 4.95 16.21
C LEU A 318 -12.94 3.67 17.04
N THR A 319 -12.26 3.61 18.20
CA THR A 319 -12.37 2.48 19.14
C THR A 319 -13.71 2.44 19.84
N SER A 320 -14.33 3.59 20.18
CA SER A 320 -15.69 3.61 20.70
C SER A 320 -16.74 3.20 19.65
N ALA A 321 -16.55 3.63 18.39
CA ALA A 321 -17.38 3.17 17.28
C ALA A 321 -17.24 1.65 17.05
N LEU A 322 -16.03 1.11 17.11
CA LEU A 322 -15.78 -0.33 17.01
C LEU A 322 -16.52 -1.10 18.10
N ARG A 323 -16.46 -0.64 19.35
CA ARG A 323 -17.19 -1.24 20.47
C ARG A 323 -18.70 -1.29 20.19
N LYS A 324 -19.27 -0.17 19.77
CA LYS A 324 -20.69 -0.04 19.43
C LYS A 324 -21.10 -0.98 18.29
N ASP A 325 -20.26 -1.08 17.24
CA ASP A 325 -20.50 -1.97 16.10
C ASP A 325 -20.47 -3.46 16.52
N ILE A 326 -19.56 -3.82 17.43
CA ILE A 326 -19.44 -5.16 18.01
C ILE A 326 -20.66 -5.49 18.89
N ASP A 327 -21.05 -4.57 19.77
CA ASP A 327 -22.23 -4.73 20.64
C ASP A 327 -23.51 -4.89 19.79
N GLU A 328 -23.68 -4.06 18.75
CA GLU A 328 -24.80 -4.15 17.79
C GLU A 328 -24.84 -5.48 17.05
N PHE A 329 -23.68 -6.03 16.69
CA PHE A 329 -23.59 -7.35 16.07
C PHE A 329 -24.07 -8.45 17.04
N PHE A 330 -23.57 -8.45 18.28
CA PHE A 330 -23.95 -9.47 19.26
C PHE A 330 -25.41 -9.37 19.71
N ASP A 331 -25.97 -8.16 19.82
CA ASP A 331 -27.39 -7.97 20.14
C ASP A 331 -28.32 -8.51 19.04
N ARG A 332 -27.86 -8.54 17.79
CA ARG A 332 -28.61 -9.10 16.65
C ARG A 332 -28.43 -10.60 16.48
N MET A 333 -27.43 -11.19 17.13
CA MET A 333 -27.14 -12.61 17.02
C MET A 333 -28.02 -13.43 17.98
N SER A 334 -29.11 -13.98 17.43
CA SER A 334 -29.93 -14.94 18.17
C SER A 334 -29.27 -16.33 18.26
N LEU A 335 -29.59 -17.08 19.32
CA LEU A 335 -29.10 -18.44 19.53
C LEU A 335 -29.49 -19.39 18.38
N ARG A 336 -30.64 -19.14 17.74
CA ARG A 336 -31.11 -19.87 16.56
C ARG A 336 -30.23 -19.61 15.33
N LEU A 337 -29.73 -18.38 15.15
CA LEU A 337 -28.82 -18.05 14.06
C LEU A 337 -27.46 -18.70 14.28
N MET A 338 -26.97 -18.70 15.53
CA MET A 338 -25.70 -19.35 15.88
C MET A 338 -25.71 -20.86 15.62
N MET A 339 -26.80 -21.55 15.97
CA MET A 339 -26.95 -22.98 15.75
C MET A 339 -27.00 -23.40 14.27
N ASN A 340 -27.37 -22.48 13.38
CA ASN A 340 -27.48 -22.75 11.94
C ASN A 340 -26.17 -22.47 11.18
N LEU A 341 -25.10 -22.06 11.87
CA LEU A 341 -23.80 -21.84 11.25
C LEU A 341 -23.07 -23.15 10.99
N ARG A 342 -22.30 -23.18 9.89
CA ARG A 342 -21.51 -24.36 9.49
C ARG A 342 -20.45 -24.75 10.53
N LYS A 343 -19.99 -23.79 11.33
CA LYS A 343 -18.95 -23.90 12.37
C LYS A 343 -19.51 -23.54 13.76
N ALA A 344 -20.72 -24.00 14.07
CA ALA A 344 -21.44 -23.62 15.29
C ALA A 344 -20.70 -23.98 16.60
N ASP A 345 -19.85 -24.99 16.57
CA ASP A 345 -18.96 -25.42 17.65
C ASP A 345 -17.85 -24.42 17.98
N MET A 346 -17.36 -23.66 16.99
CA MET A 346 -16.30 -22.66 17.17
C MET A 346 -16.83 -21.26 17.50
N VAL A 347 -18.13 -21.02 17.34
CA VAL A 347 -18.79 -19.71 17.53
C VAL A 347 -18.50 -19.09 18.90
N PRO A 348 -18.65 -19.77 20.05
CA PRO A 348 -18.46 -19.13 21.36
C PRO A 348 -16.99 -18.76 21.62
N GLY A 349 -16.05 -19.61 21.19
CA GLY A 349 -14.61 -19.38 21.36
C GLY A 349 -14.13 -18.18 20.55
N VAL A 350 -14.44 -18.16 19.26
CA VAL A 350 -14.04 -17.08 18.35
C VAL A 350 -14.71 -15.75 18.70
N ALA A 351 -15.98 -15.79 19.14
CA ALA A 351 -16.66 -14.59 19.63
C ALA A 351 -16.00 -14.01 20.90
N SER A 352 -15.66 -14.87 21.87
CA SER A 352 -15.02 -14.44 23.12
C SER A 352 -13.61 -13.90 22.89
N GLU A 353 -12.84 -14.56 22.01
CA GLU A 353 -11.49 -14.11 21.64
C GLU A 353 -11.55 -12.74 20.96
N PHE A 354 -12.38 -12.58 19.93
CA PHE A 354 -12.51 -11.32 19.20
C PHE A 354 -12.96 -10.17 20.12
N TYR A 355 -13.98 -10.39 20.94
CA TYR A 355 -14.46 -9.39 21.89
C TYR A 355 -13.36 -9.00 22.91
N GLY A 356 -12.66 -10.00 23.47
CA GLY A 356 -11.59 -9.76 24.46
C GLY A 356 -10.42 -8.96 23.90
N VAL A 357 -9.99 -9.27 22.68
CA VAL A 357 -8.90 -8.56 22.00
C VAL A 357 -9.31 -7.11 21.68
N CYS A 358 -10.56 -6.89 21.25
CA CYS A 358 -11.08 -5.54 21.01
C CYS A 358 -11.17 -4.71 22.30
N GLU A 359 -11.67 -5.25 23.42
CA GLU A 359 -11.70 -4.54 24.70
C GLU A 359 -10.28 -4.20 25.18
N HIS A 360 -9.33 -5.14 25.08
CA HIS A 360 -7.93 -4.87 25.45
C HIS A 360 -7.33 -3.70 24.65
N PHE A 361 -7.61 -3.63 23.35
CA PHE A 361 -7.16 -2.52 22.51
C PHE A 361 -7.85 -1.20 22.87
N ILE A 362 -9.17 -1.22 23.12
CA ILE A 362 -9.93 -0.04 23.57
C ILE A 362 -9.31 0.50 24.86
N ASP A 363 -9.04 -0.37 25.84
CA ASP A 363 -8.41 0.01 27.11
C ASP A 363 -7.00 0.58 26.89
N SER A 364 -6.23 -0.01 25.97
CA SER A 364 -4.88 0.47 25.65
C SER A 364 -4.91 1.88 25.03
N VAL A 365 -5.86 2.16 24.15
CA VAL A 365 -6.06 3.49 23.55
C VAL A 365 -6.51 4.50 24.60
N GLN A 366 -7.47 4.14 25.45
CA GLN A 366 -7.98 5.02 26.52
C GLN A 366 -6.91 5.36 27.57
N ASN A 367 -6.04 4.40 27.89
CA ASN A 367 -4.93 4.59 28.82
C ASN A 367 -3.70 5.26 28.18
N ASN A 368 -3.81 5.72 26.92
CA ASN A 368 -2.74 6.38 26.19
C ASN A 368 -1.44 5.54 26.17
N ALA A 369 -1.59 4.24 25.92
CA ALA A 369 -0.48 3.30 25.84
C ALA A 369 0.54 3.73 24.77
N LYS A 370 1.77 3.22 24.87
CA LYS A 370 2.80 3.55 23.88
C LYS A 370 2.34 3.05 22.53
N TYR A 371 2.66 3.81 21.48
CA TYR A 371 2.27 3.48 20.12
C TYR A 371 2.72 2.08 19.68
N SER A 372 3.91 1.60 20.12
CA SER A 372 4.35 0.21 19.87
C SER A 372 3.35 -0.82 20.37
N ASP A 373 2.80 -0.59 21.56
CA ASP A 373 1.91 -1.50 22.27
C ASP A 373 0.51 -1.45 21.64
N LEU A 374 0.11 -0.27 21.15
CA LEU A 374 -1.12 -0.11 20.35
C LEU A 374 -1.05 -0.87 19.03
N VAL A 375 0.07 -0.78 18.30
CA VAL A 375 0.26 -1.50 17.04
C VAL A 375 0.24 -3.01 17.28
N GLU A 376 0.93 -3.49 18.31
CA GLU A 376 0.92 -4.92 18.66
C GLU A 376 -0.49 -5.39 19.04
N SER A 377 -1.18 -4.65 19.90
CA SER A 377 -2.57 -4.92 20.29
C SER A 377 -3.52 -4.96 19.09
N PHE A 378 -3.32 -4.07 18.12
CA PHE A 378 -4.12 -4.04 16.90
C PHE A 378 -3.87 -5.25 15.99
N ARG A 379 -2.64 -5.77 15.91
CA ARG A 379 -2.36 -6.99 15.12
C ARG A 379 -3.15 -8.20 15.62
N TYR A 380 -3.37 -8.30 16.94
CA TYR A 380 -4.25 -9.32 17.48
C TYR A 380 -5.71 -9.12 17.01
N ILE A 381 -6.19 -7.88 16.89
CA ILE A 381 -7.53 -7.60 16.32
C ILE A 381 -7.62 -8.12 14.89
N GLU A 382 -6.62 -7.84 14.04
CA GLU A 382 -6.64 -8.26 12.64
C GLU A 382 -6.63 -9.78 12.48
N SER A 383 -5.86 -10.48 13.31
CA SER A 383 -5.85 -11.93 13.35
C SER A 383 -7.21 -12.49 13.79
N ALA A 384 -7.77 -11.93 14.87
CA ALA A 384 -9.06 -12.36 15.40
C ALA A 384 -10.23 -12.04 14.45
N GLU A 385 -10.17 -10.91 13.73
CA GLU A 385 -11.16 -10.51 12.73
C GLU A 385 -11.27 -11.54 11.60
N ARG A 386 -10.13 -12.03 11.07
CA ARG A 386 -10.12 -13.04 10.00
C ARG A 386 -10.85 -14.31 10.43
N ASN A 387 -10.55 -14.79 11.63
CA ASN A 387 -11.24 -15.96 12.21
C ASN A 387 -12.72 -15.69 12.45
N PHE A 388 -13.05 -14.48 12.92
CA PHE A 388 -14.42 -14.04 13.16
C PHE A 388 -15.24 -14.02 11.86
N VAL A 389 -14.73 -13.40 10.80
CA VAL A 389 -15.39 -13.36 9.48
C VAL A 389 -15.51 -14.75 8.87
N ASP A 390 -14.52 -15.62 9.04
CA ASP A 390 -14.57 -17.01 8.54
C ASP A 390 -15.63 -17.88 9.24
N VAL A 391 -15.93 -17.61 10.51
CA VAL A 391 -16.97 -18.34 11.27
C VAL A 391 -18.36 -17.74 11.05
N PHE A 392 -18.47 -16.41 11.00
CA PHE A 392 -19.74 -15.69 10.96
C PHE A 392 -20.17 -15.21 9.56
N GLY A 393 -19.31 -15.36 8.55
CA GLY A 393 -19.58 -14.89 7.18
C GLY A 393 -20.78 -15.58 6.49
N ASP A 394 -21.12 -16.79 6.91
CA ASP A 394 -22.24 -17.58 6.37
C ASP A 394 -23.59 -17.30 7.09
N ILE A 395 -23.68 -16.26 7.92
CA ILE A 395 -24.92 -15.91 8.64
C ILE A 395 -26.08 -15.61 7.66
N GLN A 396 -27.21 -16.27 7.89
CA GLN A 396 -28.48 -16.02 7.18
C GLN A 396 -29.30 -14.85 7.78
N SER A 397 -28.65 -13.72 8.08
CA SER A 397 -29.30 -12.47 8.47
C SER A 397 -28.63 -11.30 7.78
N ARG A 398 -29.43 -10.49 7.07
CA ARG A 398 -28.93 -9.31 6.36
C ARG A 398 -28.43 -8.25 7.32
N GLU A 399 -29.09 -8.09 8.46
CA GLU A 399 -28.74 -7.10 9.49
C GLU A 399 -27.44 -7.46 10.21
N ALA A 400 -27.22 -8.74 10.50
CA ALA A 400 -25.97 -9.22 11.11
C ALA A 400 -24.79 -9.13 10.12
N LEU A 401 -25.01 -9.47 8.85
CA LEU A 401 -24.00 -9.29 7.79
C LEU A 401 -23.66 -7.81 7.58
N ALA A 402 -24.63 -6.91 7.69
CA ALA A 402 -24.38 -5.47 7.61
C ALA A 402 -23.51 -4.98 8.77
N ALA A 403 -23.78 -5.43 10.00
CA ALA A 403 -22.96 -5.11 11.16
C ALA A 403 -21.53 -5.69 11.04
N LEU A 404 -21.40 -6.94 10.57
CA LEU A 404 -20.09 -7.57 10.32
C LEU A 404 -19.25 -6.77 9.31
N ARG A 405 -19.86 -6.32 8.21
CA ARG A 405 -19.17 -5.44 7.25
C ARG A 405 -18.77 -4.09 7.86
N GLN A 406 -19.60 -3.56 8.74
CA GLN A 406 -19.33 -2.30 9.43
C GLN A 406 -18.13 -2.44 10.37
N ILE A 407 -18.02 -3.54 11.11
CA ILE A 407 -16.85 -3.90 11.94
C ILE A 407 -15.58 -3.93 11.09
N SER A 408 -15.59 -4.69 9.99
CA SER A 408 -14.40 -4.78 9.10
C SER A 408 -14.00 -3.43 8.53
N GLN A 409 -14.97 -2.58 8.19
CA GLN A 409 -14.68 -1.23 7.72
C GLN A 409 -14.11 -0.34 8.84
N THR A 410 -14.57 -0.48 10.08
CA THR A 410 -14.02 0.23 11.24
C THR A 410 -12.58 -0.21 11.51
N ILE A 411 -12.28 -1.51 11.43
CA ILE A 411 -10.92 -2.04 11.59
C ILE A 411 -10.01 -1.52 10.47
N ALA A 412 -10.46 -1.52 9.21
CA ALA A 412 -9.70 -0.93 8.11
C ALA A 412 -9.42 0.58 8.33
N THR A 413 -10.40 1.32 8.84
CA THR A 413 -10.23 2.75 9.16
C THR A 413 -9.22 2.96 10.30
N LEU A 414 -9.26 2.11 11.32
CA LEU A 414 -8.28 2.10 12.42
C LEU A 414 -6.87 1.79 11.92
N ARG A 415 -6.71 0.81 11.02
CA ARG A 415 -5.43 0.48 10.39
C ARG A 415 -4.84 1.70 9.68
N SER A 416 -5.63 2.35 8.84
CA SER A 416 -5.21 3.56 8.12
C SER A 416 -4.86 4.71 9.07
N ALA A 417 -5.66 4.91 10.13
CA ALA A 417 -5.43 5.96 11.12
C ALA A 417 -4.13 5.72 11.93
N MET A 418 -3.76 4.47 12.17
CA MET A 418 -2.52 4.11 12.85
C MET A 418 -1.34 3.94 11.90
N ALA A 419 -1.53 4.03 10.58
CA ALA A 419 -0.50 3.75 9.57
C ALA A 419 0.16 2.37 9.73
N VAL A 420 -0.59 1.35 10.19
CA VAL A 420 -0.07 -0.03 10.30
C VAL A 420 -0.04 -0.65 8.90
N PRO A 421 1.12 -1.09 8.38
CA PRO A 421 1.18 -1.73 7.07
C PRO A 421 0.60 -3.15 7.12
N ASP A 422 -0.07 -3.57 6.05
CA ASP A 422 -0.65 -4.92 5.93
C ASP A 422 0.46 -5.99 5.89
N GLU A 423 0.44 -6.93 6.85
CA GLU A 423 1.45 -7.98 7.00
C GLU A 423 1.05 -9.31 6.35
N GLY A 424 -0.12 -9.41 5.73
CA GLY A 424 -0.60 -10.64 5.10
C GLY A 424 0.11 -10.97 3.78
N PHE A 425 0.41 -12.26 3.54
CA PHE A 425 0.62 -12.75 2.17
C PHE A 425 -0.66 -12.47 1.38
N ASN A 426 -0.64 -11.40 0.58
CA ASN A 426 -1.75 -11.04 -0.26
C ASN A 426 -1.75 -11.96 -1.48
N ARG A 427 -2.37 -13.13 -1.31
CA ARG A 427 -2.53 -14.13 -2.37
C ARG A 427 -3.19 -13.54 -3.62
N GLN A 428 -4.12 -12.61 -3.44
CA GLN A 428 -4.77 -11.93 -4.55
C GLN A 428 -3.78 -11.07 -5.33
N GLN A 429 -2.95 -10.29 -4.65
CA GLN A 429 -1.87 -9.52 -5.30
C GLN A 429 -0.89 -10.44 -6.03
N ALA A 430 -0.54 -11.60 -5.46
CA ALA A 430 0.32 -12.58 -6.13
C ALA A 430 -0.34 -13.18 -7.37
N ILE A 431 -1.65 -13.46 -7.33
CA ILE A 431 -2.45 -13.92 -8.49
C ILE A 431 -2.47 -12.83 -9.57
N ASP A 432 -2.76 -11.59 -9.21
CA ASP A 432 -2.85 -10.48 -10.16
C ASP A 432 -1.49 -10.21 -10.84
N LEU A 433 -0.39 -10.27 -10.08
CA LEU A 433 0.98 -10.16 -10.61
C LEU A 433 1.35 -11.35 -11.51
N ALA A 434 0.97 -12.56 -11.13
CA ALA A 434 1.20 -13.76 -11.94
C ALA A 434 0.45 -13.67 -13.27
N ALA A 435 -0.83 -13.32 -13.25
CA ALA A 435 -1.67 -13.12 -14.44
C ALA A 435 -1.14 -11.99 -15.33
N GLN A 436 -0.70 -10.88 -14.73
CA GLN A 436 -0.07 -9.79 -15.48
C GLN A 436 1.21 -10.27 -16.18
N THR A 437 2.06 -11.00 -15.47
CA THR A 437 3.35 -11.48 -16.01
C THR A 437 3.13 -12.53 -17.10
N GLU A 438 2.14 -13.40 -16.92
CA GLU A 438 1.70 -14.38 -17.93
C GLU A 438 1.26 -13.66 -19.22
N SER A 439 0.35 -12.68 -19.13
CA SER A 439 -0.11 -11.92 -20.31
C SER A 439 1.03 -11.17 -21.01
N LEU A 440 1.99 -10.63 -20.25
CA LEU A 440 3.17 -10.00 -20.82
C LEU A 440 4.08 -11.03 -21.54
N SER A 441 4.18 -12.25 -21.01
CA SER A 441 4.96 -13.33 -21.63
C SER A 441 4.32 -13.84 -22.94
N GLU A 442 2.99 -13.85 -23.05
CA GLU A 442 2.28 -14.13 -24.30
C GLU A 442 2.55 -13.06 -25.37
N GLN A 443 2.47 -11.79 -24.98
CA GLN A 443 2.80 -10.67 -25.86
C GLN A 443 4.26 -10.76 -26.33
N LEU A 444 5.16 -11.17 -25.43
CA LEU A 444 6.56 -11.39 -25.77
C LEU A 444 6.74 -12.52 -26.78
N GLU A 445 6.07 -13.66 -26.61
CA GLU A 445 6.12 -14.76 -27.58
C GLU A 445 5.67 -14.28 -28.97
N TRP A 446 4.58 -13.52 -29.04
CA TRP A 446 4.08 -13.00 -30.31
C TRP A 446 5.09 -12.06 -30.99
N VAL A 447 5.65 -11.09 -30.27
CA VAL A 447 6.64 -10.16 -30.83
C VAL A 447 7.94 -10.88 -31.19
N ALA A 448 8.43 -11.79 -30.36
CA ALA A 448 9.64 -12.55 -30.62
C ALA A 448 9.50 -13.50 -31.81
N ASN A 449 8.35 -14.17 -31.95
CA ASN A 449 8.06 -15.02 -33.11
C ASN A 449 8.00 -14.20 -34.40
N ARG A 450 7.37 -13.02 -34.36
CA ARG A 450 7.35 -12.08 -35.49
C ARG A 450 8.77 -11.67 -35.89
N TRP A 451 9.60 -11.28 -34.92
CA TRP A 451 10.99 -10.92 -35.14
C TRP A 451 11.79 -12.07 -35.75
N LEU A 452 11.79 -13.25 -35.13
CA LEU A 452 12.61 -14.39 -35.53
C LEU A 452 12.15 -15.05 -36.84
N THR A 453 10.89 -14.84 -37.24
CA THR A 453 10.39 -15.24 -38.57
C THR A 453 10.94 -14.32 -39.66
N ARG A 454 11.07 -13.02 -39.38
CA ARG A 454 11.60 -12.01 -40.31
C ARG A 454 13.12 -12.06 -40.39
N ASP A 455 13.78 -12.27 -39.27
CA ASP A 455 15.23 -12.28 -39.12
C ASP A 455 15.68 -13.65 -38.60
N ARG A 456 16.11 -14.52 -39.51
CA ARG A 456 16.49 -15.90 -39.19
C ARG A 456 17.82 -15.94 -38.46
N GLN A 457 17.74 -15.95 -37.14
CA GLN A 457 18.89 -16.09 -36.26
C GLN A 457 19.20 -17.57 -35.95
N PRO A 458 20.46 -17.96 -35.78
CA PRO A 458 20.84 -19.35 -35.47
C PRO A 458 20.32 -19.81 -34.11
N PHE A 459 19.98 -18.88 -33.21
CA PHE A 459 19.41 -19.16 -31.90
C PHE A 459 17.87 -19.07 -31.86
N ALA A 460 17.19 -18.90 -33.00
CA ALA A 460 15.75 -18.66 -33.05
C ALA A 460 14.91 -19.76 -32.38
N SER A 461 15.23 -21.03 -32.64
CA SER A 461 14.54 -22.17 -32.02
C SER A 461 14.71 -22.18 -30.50
N ASN A 462 15.93 -21.91 -30.02
CA ASN A 462 16.25 -21.91 -28.60
C ASN A 462 15.54 -20.75 -27.89
N CYS A 463 15.56 -19.55 -28.48
CA CYS A 463 14.86 -18.38 -27.93
C CYS A 463 13.35 -18.62 -27.82
N LEU A 464 12.68 -19.11 -28.88
CA LEU A 464 11.25 -19.42 -28.83
C LEU A 464 10.93 -20.54 -27.83
N SER A 465 11.79 -21.55 -27.73
CA SER A 465 11.60 -22.62 -26.75
C SER A 465 11.71 -22.14 -25.30
N ALA A 466 12.65 -21.22 -25.02
CA ALA A 466 12.82 -20.63 -23.69
C ALA A 466 11.63 -19.71 -23.34
N ILE A 467 11.13 -18.92 -24.29
CA ILE A 467 9.94 -18.08 -24.08
C ILE A 467 8.70 -18.94 -23.78
N ARG A 468 8.48 -20.02 -24.54
CA ARG A 468 7.36 -20.94 -24.28
C ARG A 468 7.48 -21.61 -22.92
N ARG A 469 8.66 -22.10 -22.56
CA ARG A 469 8.91 -22.69 -21.24
C ARG A 469 8.58 -21.70 -20.13
N MET A 470 9.03 -20.44 -20.26
CA MET A 470 8.72 -19.40 -19.29
C MET A 470 7.22 -19.14 -19.17
N ARG A 471 6.50 -19.07 -20.29
CA ARG A 471 5.04 -18.88 -20.28
C ARG A 471 4.33 -20.06 -19.63
N ASP A 472 4.68 -21.29 -20.00
CA ASP A 472 4.04 -22.49 -19.47
C ASP A 472 4.32 -22.64 -17.95
N ASP A 473 5.52 -22.24 -17.49
CA ASP A 473 5.84 -22.19 -16.06
C ASP A 473 5.05 -21.07 -15.32
N LEU A 474 4.83 -19.92 -15.96
CA LEU A 474 4.01 -18.82 -15.42
C LEU A 474 2.52 -19.18 -15.33
N ASP A 475 1.96 -19.81 -16.36
CA ASP A 475 0.57 -20.32 -16.35
C ASP A 475 0.39 -21.35 -15.23
N ARG A 476 1.34 -22.29 -15.09
CA ARG A 476 1.30 -23.25 -13.99
C ARG A 476 1.35 -22.56 -12.62
N LEU A 477 2.26 -21.60 -12.44
CA LEU A 477 2.36 -20.84 -11.20
C LEU A 477 1.07 -20.08 -10.89
N HIS A 478 0.47 -19.43 -11.90
CA HIS A 478 -0.80 -18.71 -11.76
C HIS A 478 -1.95 -19.66 -11.37
N GLN A 479 -2.10 -20.79 -12.05
CA GLN A 479 -3.12 -21.78 -11.72
C GLN A 479 -2.94 -22.35 -10.30
N GLU A 480 -1.72 -22.69 -9.89
CA GLU A 480 -1.48 -23.20 -8.55
C GLU A 480 -1.70 -22.12 -7.47
N LEU A 481 -1.43 -20.85 -7.79
CA LEU A 481 -1.75 -19.71 -6.94
C LEU A 481 -3.26 -19.55 -6.78
N VAL A 482 -4.06 -19.72 -7.82
CA VAL A 482 -5.53 -19.68 -7.74
C VAL A 482 -6.07 -20.87 -6.93
N ILE A 483 -5.53 -22.07 -7.14
CA ILE A 483 -6.08 -23.32 -6.57
C ILE A 483 -5.84 -23.42 -5.07
N GLY A 484 -4.68 -23.01 -4.56
CA GLY A 484 -4.40 -23.26 -3.14
C GLY A 484 -3.03 -23.80 -2.78
N GLY A 485 -2.05 -23.85 -3.71
CA GLY A 485 -0.79 -24.57 -3.50
C GLY A 485 0.08 -24.12 -2.30
N PRO A 486 1.01 -24.96 -1.82
CA PRO A 486 1.92 -24.64 -0.73
C PRO A 486 3.03 -23.66 -1.15
N THR A 487 3.35 -22.69 -0.30
CA THR A 487 4.29 -21.58 -0.60
C THR A 487 5.70 -22.03 -1.00
N SER A 488 6.19 -23.15 -0.45
CA SER A 488 7.51 -23.70 -0.77
C SER A 488 7.63 -24.17 -2.24
N GLN A 489 6.51 -24.54 -2.87
CA GLN A 489 6.44 -24.91 -4.28
C GLN A 489 6.50 -23.68 -5.18
N PHE A 490 5.74 -22.64 -4.85
CA PHE A 490 5.76 -21.36 -5.57
C PHE A 490 7.17 -20.76 -5.63
N ARG A 491 7.92 -20.89 -4.54
CA ARG A 491 9.31 -20.43 -4.47
C ARG A 491 10.23 -21.10 -5.49
N ARG A 492 10.18 -22.42 -5.60
CA ARG A 492 11.03 -23.14 -6.58
C ARG A 492 10.64 -22.79 -8.01
N GLN A 493 9.34 -22.63 -8.25
CA GLN A 493 8.81 -22.24 -9.55
C GLN A 493 9.25 -20.83 -9.94
N ILE A 494 9.15 -19.84 -9.03
CA ILE A 494 9.55 -18.46 -9.36
C ILE A 494 11.06 -18.32 -9.59
N GLU A 495 11.90 -19.08 -8.89
CA GLU A 495 13.35 -19.13 -9.18
C GLU A 495 13.63 -19.76 -10.56
N SER A 496 12.91 -20.81 -10.93
CA SER A 496 12.99 -21.42 -12.27
C SER A 496 12.57 -20.44 -13.37
N ILE A 497 11.44 -19.75 -13.18
CA ILE A 497 10.92 -18.72 -14.09
C ILE A 497 11.93 -17.58 -14.24
N TYR A 498 12.50 -17.12 -13.12
CA TYR A 498 13.49 -16.04 -13.12
C TYR A 498 14.79 -16.46 -13.86
N SER A 499 15.24 -17.70 -13.68
CA SER A 499 16.40 -18.22 -14.42
C SER A 499 16.14 -18.31 -15.93
N THR A 500 14.93 -18.73 -16.31
CA THR A 500 14.51 -18.82 -17.72
C THR A 500 14.36 -17.44 -18.34
N TRP A 501 13.86 -16.46 -17.58
CA TRP A 501 13.78 -15.07 -18.01
C TRP A 501 15.16 -14.46 -18.32
N ARG A 502 16.18 -14.72 -17.49
CA ARG A 502 17.56 -14.29 -17.78
C ARG A 502 18.07 -14.90 -19.09
N GLU A 503 17.77 -16.17 -19.36
CA GLU A 503 18.13 -16.81 -20.62
C GLU A 503 17.44 -16.15 -21.81
N VAL A 504 16.11 -15.98 -21.73
CA VAL A 504 15.29 -15.32 -22.74
C VAL A 504 15.84 -13.94 -23.06
N TYR A 505 16.06 -13.12 -22.05
CA TYR A 505 16.55 -11.76 -22.24
C TYR A 505 17.94 -11.70 -22.87
N GLY A 506 18.83 -12.63 -22.53
CA GLY A 506 20.12 -12.78 -23.19
C GLY A 506 20.02 -12.99 -24.72
N TYR A 507 18.92 -13.59 -25.20
CA TYR A 507 18.62 -13.64 -26.63
C TYR A 507 18.01 -12.34 -27.15
N LEU A 508 17.07 -11.75 -26.41
CA LEU A 508 16.33 -10.56 -26.87
C LEU A 508 17.22 -9.33 -27.11
N ILE A 509 18.27 -9.14 -26.28
CA ILE A 509 19.25 -8.04 -26.46
C ILE A 509 19.90 -8.07 -27.86
N LYS A 510 20.04 -9.26 -28.45
CA LYS A 510 20.68 -9.46 -29.76
C LYS A 510 19.81 -8.99 -30.93
N CYS A 511 18.54 -8.64 -30.68
CA CYS A 511 17.63 -8.08 -31.69
C CYS A 511 18.16 -6.74 -32.21
N GLN A 512 18.35 -6.63 -33.52
CA GLN A 512 18.77 -5.41 -34.22
C GLN A 512 17.69 -4.87 -35.17
N THR A 513 16.48 -5.44 -35.14
CA THR A 513 15.36 -5.08 -36.03
C THR A 513 14.43 -4.06 -35.39
N GLU A 514 13.44 -3.56 -36.15
CA GLU A 514 12.45 -2.58 -35.68
C GLU A 514 11.66 -3.07 -34.44
N ASP A 515 11.56 -4.39 -34.26
CA ASP A 515 10.91 -5.03 -33.13
C ASP A 515 11.63 -4.80 -31.79
N ARG A 516 12.90 -4.36 -31.82
CA ARG A 516 13.72 -4.10 -30.64
C ARG A 516 13.07 -3.15 -29.64
N GLN A 517 12.41 -2.07 -30.09
CA GLN A 517 11.73 -1.15 -29.18
C GLN A 517 10.56 -1.81 -28.44
N HIS A 518 9.80 -2.65 -29.14
CA HIS A 518 8.67 -3.36 -28.56
C HIS A 518 9.13 -4.43 -27.56
N LEU A 519 10.18 -5.19 -27.91
CA LEU A 519 10.80 -6.16 -27.01
C LEU A 519 11.37 -5.48 -25.75
N GLY A 520 11.98 -4.31 -25.90
CA GLY A 520 12.49 -3.53 -24.77
C GLY A 520 11.40 -3.06 -23.82
N ARG A 521 10.27 -2.55 -24.34
CA ARG A 521 9.11 -2.17 -23.50
C ARG A 521 8.47 -3.34 -22.77
N LEU A 522 8.48 -4.53 -23.38
CA LEU A 522 8.00 -5.74 -22.71
C LEU A 522 8.98 -6.17 -21.62
N ALA A 523 10.29 -6.19 -21.91
CA ALA A 523 11.31 -6.53 -20.93
C ALA A 523 11.32 -5.59 -19.71
N SER A 524 11.10 -4.28 -19.92
CA SER A 524 11.01 -3.29 -18.85
C SER A 524 9.76 -3.43 -17.97
N ARG A 525 8.74 -4.16 -18.42
CA ARG A 525 7.52 -4.47 -17.65
C ARG A 525 7.58 -5.84 -16.98
N ILE A 526 8.12 -6.84 -17.69
CA ILE A 526 8.25 -8.21 -17.20
C ILE A 526 9.25 -8.29 -16.03
N THR A 527 10.38 -7.59 -16.13
CA THR A 527 11.44 -7.69 -15.12
C THR A 527 11.02 -7.19 -13.74
N PRO A 528 10.44 -5.99 -13.59
CA PRO A 528 9.96 -5.53 -12.29
C PRO A 528 8.83 -6.41 -11.74
N ALA A 529 7.91 -6.86 -12.60
CA ALA A 529 6.81 -7.75 -12.20
C ALA A 529 7.32 -9.10 -11.68
N LEU A 530 8.34 -9.69 -12.31
CA LEU A 530 8.97 -10.93 -11.82
C LEU A 530 9.73 -10.75 -10.52
N VAL A 531 10.42 -9.61 -10.34
CA VAL A 531 11.08 -9.29 -9.07
C VAL A 531 10.05 -9.14 -7.97
N GLU A 532 8.95 -8.41 -8.22
CA GLU A 532 7.85 -8.24 -7.27
C GLU A 532 7.15 -9.56 -6.94
N LEU A 533 6.91 -10.41 -7.95
CA LEU A 533 6.35 -11.74 -7.78
C LEU A 533 7.29 -12.64 -6.96
N ARG A 534 8.60 -12.60 -7.23
CA ARG A 534 9.62 -13.31 -6.44
C ARG A 534 9.63 -12.83 -5.00
N THR A 535 9.69 -11.52 -4.74
CA THR A 535 9.67 -10.99 -3.37
C THR A 535 8.35 -11.28 -2.64
N THR A 536 7.25 -11.42 -3.35
CA THR A 536 5.94 -11.80 -2.78
C THR A 536 5.87 -13.29 -2.44
N LEU A 537 6.45 -14.17 -3.28
CA LEU A 537 6.36 -15.64 -3.15
C LEU A 537 7.50 -16.29 -2.34
N THR A 538 8.60 -15.57 -2.12
CA THR A 538 9.75 -16.06 -1.31
C THR A 538 9.52 -15.83 0.20
N GLN A 539 8.37 -15.24 0.56
CA GLN A 539 7.83 -15.06 1.91
C GLN A 539 7.34 -16.40 2.48
#